data_AF-A0A0F0H062-F1
#
_entry.id   AF-A0A0F0H062-F1
#
_cell.length_a   1.000
_cell.length_b   1.000
_cell.length_c   1.000
_cell.angle_alpha   90.00
_cell.angle_beta   90.00
_cell.angle_gamma   90.00
#
_symmetry.space_group_name_H-M   'P 1'
#
loop_
_entity.id
_entity.type
_entity.pdbx_description
1 polymer ?
#
loop_
_entity_poly.entity_id
_entity_poly.type
_entity_poly.pdbx_seq_one_letter_code
_entity_poly.pdbx_strand_id
1 'polypeptide(L)'
;MITVFLSVYHFDGDPAALLPGYDRMFAGLQPDGVHACVVREDGISVYDGCPTRAEFEAFSTGEAFRTALATAGLPSPRIEALGEVHEPAMAT
;
A
#
# COMPACT_ATOMS: atom_id res chain seq x y z
N MET A 1 21.15 2.30 3.77
CA MET A 1 20.36 3.33 4.51
C MET A 1 18.98 2.77 4.74
N ILE A 2 18.37 2.93 5.92
CA ILE A 2 16.93 2.63 6.06
C ILE A 2 16.17 3.79 5.42
N THR A 3 15.27 3.48 4.49
CA THR A 3 14.57 4.52 3.72
C THR A 3 13.11 4.64 4.07
N VAL A 4 12.41 3.51 4.22
CA VAL A 4 10.97 3.48 4.54
C VAL A 4 10.61 2.26 5.40
N PHE A 5 9.45 2.30 6.04
CA PHE A 5 8.75 1.14 6.59
C PHE A 5 7.77 0.57 5.56
N LEU A 6 7.96 -0.69 5.19
CA LEU A 6 7.15 -1.36 4.18
C LEU A 6 5.97 -2.11 4.81
N SER A 7 4.82 -1.99 4.14
CA SER A 7 3.60 -2.71 4.47
C SER A 7 2.99 -3.31 3.21
N VAL A 8 2.08 -4.28 3.39
CA VAL A 8 1.27 -4.84 2.31
C VAL A 8 -0.21 -4.77 2.66
N TYR A 9 -0.99 -4.31 1.69
CA TYR A 9 -2.45 -4.33 1.74
C TYR A 9 -2.95 -5.41 0.78
N HIS A 10 -3.47 -6.51 1.33
CA HIS A 10 -4.04 -7.60 0.55
C HIS A 10 -5.54 -7.39 0.38
N PHE A 11 -5.97 -7.16 -0.85
CA PHE A 11 -7.36 -7.15 -1.24
C PHE A 11 -7.66 -8.47 -1.94
N ASP A 12 -8.63 -9.22 -1.42
CA ASP A 12 -9.10 -10.45 -2.06
C ASP A 12 -10.33 -10.16 -2.94
N GLY A 13 -10.50 -10.97 -3.97
CA GLY A 13 -11.61 -10.90 -4.91
C GLY A 13 -11.15 -10.93 -6.36
N ASP A 14 -12.04 -10.60 -7.29
CA ASP A 14 -11.70 -10.50 -8.70
C ASP A 14 -10.77 -9.30 -8.96
N PRO A 15 -9.52 -9.51 -9.45
CA PRO A 15 -8.61 -8.42 -9.75
C PRO A 15 -9.17 -7.42 -10.76
N ALA A 16 -9.99 -7.86 -11.71
CA ALA A 16 -10.61 -6.97 -12.70
C ALA A 16 -11.60 -6.00 -12.05
N ALA A 17 -12.20 -6.38 -10.92
CA ALA A 17 -13.07 -5.52 -10.13
C ALA A 17 -12.28 -4.61 -9.17
N LEU A 18 -11.11 -5.06 -8.70
CA LEU A 18 -10.28 -4.33 -7.72
C LEU A 18 -9.41 -3.25 -8.34
N LEU A 19 -8.81 -3.51 -9.50
CA LEU A 19 -7.85 -2.61 -10.15
C LEU A 19 -8.42 -1.20 -10.42
N PRO A 20 -9.67 -1.02 -10.92
CA PRO A 20 -10.23 0.32 -11.08
C PRO A 20 -10.40 1.09 -9.76
N GLY A 21 -10.62 0.37 -8.66
CA GLY A 21 -10.66 0.98 -7.33
C GLY A 21 -9.27 1.43 -6.87
N TYR A 22 -8.27 0.57 -7.05
CA TYR A 22 -6.86 0.91 -6.82
C TYR A 22 -6.44 2.16 -7.62
N ASP A 23 -6.73 2.19 -8.92
CA ASP A 23 -6.39 3.32 -9.79
C ASP A 23 -7.03 4.63 -9.30
N ARG A 24 -8.30 4.58 -8.86
CA ARG A 24 -8.99 5.75 -8.27
C ARG A 24 -8.37 6.19 -6.96
N MET A 25 -7.99 5.25 -6.10
CA MET A 25 -7.40 5.54 -4.80
C MET A 25 -6.04 6.25 -4.94
N PHE A 26 -5.24 5.82 -5.92
CA PHE A 26 -3.89 6.35 -6.15
C PHE A 26 -3.81 7.39 -7.27
N ALA A 27 -4.94 7.81 -7.84
CA ALA A 27 -4.99 8.84 -8.87
C ALA A 27 -4.38 10.16 -8.36
N GLY A 28 -3.25 10.57 -8.94
CA GLY A 28 -2.57 11.83 -8.60
C GLY A 28 -1.65 11.75 -7.38
N LEU A 29 -1.49 10.58 -6.76
CA LEU A 29 -0.47 10.35 -5.75
C LEU A 29 0.90 10.16 -6.41
N GLN A 30 1.91 10.84 -5.89
CA GLN A 30 3.31 10.61 -6.24
C GLN A 30 3.95 9.90 -5.05
N PRO A 31 4.12 8.57 -5.09
CA PRO A 31 4.72 7.85 -3.98
C PRO A 31 6.17 8.28 -3.79
N ASP A 32 6.54 8.56 -2.55
CA ASP A 32 7.92 8.80 -2.15
C ASP A 32 8.46 7.51 -1.52
N GLY A 33 9.12 6.68 -2.33
CA GLY A 33 9.64 5.37 -1.92
C GLY A 33 9.01 4.18 -2.66
N VAL A 34 8.89 3.05 -1.97
CA VAL A 34 8.39 1.79 -2.55
C VAL A 34 6.88 1.85 -2.72
N HIS A 35 6.40 1.74 -3.96
CA HIS A 35 4.99 1.54 -4.25
C HIS A 35 4.83 0.55 -5.40
N ALA A 36 4.15 -0.58 -5.16
CA ALA A 36 3.90 -1.58 -6.18
C ALA A 36 2.58 -2.31 -5.94
N CYS A 37 1.78 -2.45 -7.00
CA CYS A 37 0.59 -3.31 -6.99
C CYS A 37 0.90 -4.63 -7.71
N VAL A 38 0.82 -5.74 -6.97
CA VAL A 38 0.98 -7.09 -7.50
C VAL A 38 -0.40 -7.70 -7.71
N VAL A 39 -0.71 -8.06 -8.95
CA VAL A 39 -1.93 -8.79 -9.32
C VAL A 39 -1.72 -10.28 -9.06
N ARG A 40 -2.66 -10.89 -8.32
CA ARG A 40 -2.72 -12.32 -8.02
C ARG A 40 -3.98 -12.91 -8.64
N GLU A 41 -4.08 -14.24 -8.68
CA GLU A 41 -5.30 -14.92 -9.17
C GLU A 41 -6.54 -14.58 -8.32
N ASP A 42 -6.33 -14.40 -7.01
CA ASP A 42 -7.37 -14.21 -5.99
C ASP A 42 -7.47 -12.76 -5.47
N GLY A 43 -6.84 -11.79 -6.16
CA GLY A 43 -6.96 -10.37 -5.84
C GLY A 43 -5.72 -9.56 -6.16
N ILE A 44 -5.45 -8.52 -5.35
CA ILE A 44 -4.25 -7.68 -5.49
C ILE A 44 -3.51 -7.54 -4.15
N SER A 45 -2.22 -7.22 -4.21
CA SER A 45 -1.40 -6.89 -3.04
C SER A 45 -0.64 -5.61 -3.32
N VAL A 46 -0.93 -4.57 -2.54
CA VAL A 46 -0.28 -3.26 -2.67
C VAL A 46 0.83 -3.17 -1.64
N TYR A 47 2.06 -3.16 -2.11
CA TYR A 47 3.26 -2.88 -1.33
C TYR A 47 3.43 -1.38 -1.28
N ASP A 48 3.49 -0.81 -0.08
CA ASP A 48 3.55 0.64 0.10
C ASP A 48 4.50 0.99 1.25
N GLY A 49 5.41 1.91 0.95
CA GLY A 49 6.38 2.46 1.88
C GLY A 49 5.85 3.71 2.56
N CYS A 50 5.92 3.73 3.89
CA CYS A 50 5.72 4.92 4.71
C CYS A 50 7.07 5.38 5.28
N PRO A 51 7.27 6.68 5.62
CA PRO A 51 8.55 7.13 6.17
C PRO A 51 8.88 6.42 7.50
N THR A 52 7.88 6.14 8.33
CA THR A 52 8.05 5.42 9.60
C THR A 52 6.95 4.41 9.90
N ARG A 53 7.23 3.47 10.81
CA ARG A 53 6.23 2.54 11.35
C ARG A 53 5.05 3.26 12.00
N ALA A 54 5.31 4.34 12.75
CA ALA A 54 4.28 5.09 13.45
C ALA A 54 3.30 5.76 12.48
N GLU A 55 3.79 6.30 11.36
CA GLU A 55 2.94 6.87 10.31
C GLU A 55 2.10 5.79 9.63
N PHE A 56 2.70 4.63 9.32
CA PHE A 56 1.96 3.49 8.80
C PHE A 56 0.81 3.07 9.75
N GLU A 57 1.10 2.90 11.04
CA GLU A 57 0.10 2.48 12.03
C GLU A 57 -1.02 3.53 12.19
N ALA A 58 -0.67 4.81 12.25
CA ALA A 58 -1.63 5.89 12.36
C ALA A 58 -2.53 6.00 11.12
N PHE A 59 -1.96 5.85 9.92
CA PHE A 59 -2.71 5.91 8.67
C PHE A 59 -3.61 4.68 8.48
N SER A 60 -3.04 3.48 8.54
CA SER A 60 -3.72 2.22 8.20
C SER A 60 -4.87 1.86 9.16
N THR A 61 -4.86 2.37 10.39
CA THR A 61 -5.94 2.20 11.38
C THR A 61 -6.91 3.37 11.44
N GLY A 62 -6.59 4.47 10.73
CA GLY A 62 -7.32 5.73 10.76
C GLY A 62 -8.64 5.72 9.99
N GLU A 63 -9.50 6.69 10.31
CA GLU A 63 -10.76 6.91 9.58
C GLU A 63 -10.52 7.39 8.15
N ALA A 64 -9.50 8.21 7.93
CA ALA A 64 -9.15 8.71 6.60
C ALA A 64 -8.87 7.56 5.61
N PHE A 65 -8.13 6.53 6.03
CA PHE A 65 -7.86 5.36 5.21
C PHE A 65 -9.13 4.57 4.88
N ARG A 66 -9.99 4.32 5.88
CA ARG A 66 -11.28 3.64 5.66
C ARG A 66 -12.18 4.41 4.68
N THR A 67 -12.23 5.73 4.82
CA THR A 67 -12.99 6.59 3.91
C THR A 67 -12.42 6.54 2.49
N ALA A 68 -11.09 6.59 2.34
CA ALA A 68 -10.44 6.48 1.03
C ALA A 68 -10.77 5.14 0.33
N LEU A 69 -10.72 4.02 1.06
CA LEU A 69 -11.13 2.71 0.55
C LEU A 69 -12.58 2.71 0.09
N ALA A 70 -13.50 3.22 0.92
CA ALA A 70 -14.91 3.29 0.59
C ALA A 70 -15.18 4.17 -0.65
N THR A 71 -14.54 5.34 -0.75
CA THR A 71 -14.63 6.23 -1.91
C THR A 71 -14.07 5.58 -3.18
N ALA A 72 -12.97 4.83 -3.05
CA ALA A 72 -12.36 4.07 -4.14
C ALA A 72 -13.17 2.82 -4.53
N GLY A 73 -14.18 2.43 -3.74
CA GLY A 73 -14.95 1.20 -3.94
C GLY A 73 -14.14 -0.06 -3.67
N LEU A 74 -13.09 0.03 -2.85
CA LEU A 74 -12.27 -1.11 -2.44
C LEU A 74 -12.82 -1.73 -1.14
N PRO A 75 -12.73 -3.07 -0.98
CA PRO A 75 -13.04 -3.71 0.29
C PRO A 75 -11.98 -3.40 1.35
N SER A 76 -12.26 -3.70 2.60
CA SER A 76 -11.24 -3.67 3.65
C SER A 76 -10.14 -4.71 3.36
N PRO A 77 -8.86 -4.32 3.27
CA PRO A 77 -7.77 -5.27 3.06
C PRO A 77 -7.39 -5.99 4.34
N ARG A 78 -6.72 -7.13 4.21
CA ARG A 78 -5.82 -7.61 5.28
C ARG A 78 -4.51 -6.84 5.18
N ILE A 79 -4.05 -6.31 6.30
CA ILE A 79 -2.87 -5.45 6.36
C ILE A 79 -1.75 -6.22 7.06
N GLU A 80 -0.60 -6.31 6.40
CA GLU A 80 0.61 -6.93 6.93
C GLU A 80 1.71 -5.87 7.04
N ALA A 81 2.28 -5.72 8.24
CA ALA A 81 3.45 -4.89 8.47
C ALA A 81 4.71 -5.73 8.21
N LEU A 82 5.51 -5.38 7.19
CA LEU A 82 6.68 -6.19 6.80
C LEU A 82 7.95 -5.78 7.56
N GLY A 83 8.28 -4.49 7.57
CA GLY A 83 9.46 -3.99 8.28
C GLY A 83 10.20 -2.87 7.57
N GLU A 84 11.38 -2.54 8.11
CA GLU A 84 12.24 -1.48 7.58
C GLU A 84 12.97 -1.94 6.30
N VAL A 85 12.96 -1.09 5.27
CA VAL A 85 13.66 -1.35 4.01
C VAL A 85 15.09 -0.84 4.11
N HIS A 86 16.05 -1.75 3.93
CA HIS A 86 17.46 -1.40 3.83
C HIS A 86 17.91 -1.28 2.39
N GLU A 87 18.37 -0.10 1.99
CA GLU A 87 19.02 0.10 0.70
C GLU A 87 20.54 -0.09 0.81
N PRO A 88 21.15 -0.87 -0.11
CA PRO A 88 22.58 -1.05 -0.13
C PRO A 88 23.28 0.28 -0.43
N ALA A 89 24.46 0.49 0.17
CA ALA A 89 25.33 1.56 -0.27
C ALA A 89 25.85 1.22 -1.68
N MET A 90 25.36 1.92 -2.69
CA MET A 90 25.85 1.80 -4.06
C MET A 90 27.15 2.59 -4.20
N ALA A 91 28.23 1.92 -4.61
CA ALA A 91 29.46 2.61 -5.01
C ALA A 91 29.20 3.36 -6.32
N THR A 92 29.47 4.67 -6.31
CA THR A 92 29.28 5.56 -7.47
C THR A 92 30.43 5.43 -8.47
#